data_AF-A0A150HAE8-F1
#
_entry.id   AF-A0A150HAE8-F1
#
_cell.length_a   1.000
_cell.length_b   1.000
_cell.length_c   1.000
_cell.angle_alpha   90.00
_cell.angle_beta   90.00
_cell.angle_gamma   90.00
#
_symmetry.space_group_name_H-M   'P 1'
#
loop_
_entity.id
_entity.type
_entity.pdbx_description
1 polymer ?
#
loop_
_entity_poly.entity_id
_entity_poly.type
_entity_poly.pdbx_seq_one_letter_code
_entity_poly.pdbx_strand_id
1 'polypeptide(L)'
;MGELIDPADPEYEWKVAEQYQALVDAPGPDDDAPVQITSRQALKLAAIAEAVAAGHVGFTDALRAGAWFLQCANAEAPHVGDRMRMSMSAAEAWERVDAYPWPRSGKPRG
;
A
#
# COMPACT_ATOMS: atom_id res chain seq x y z
N MET A 1 -11.25 -8.11 -22.04
CA MET A 1 -10.66 -6.86 -22.57
C MET A 1 -11.64 -5.76 -22.26
N GLY A 2 -11.32 -4.85 -21.35
CA GLY A 2 -12.20 -3.73 -21.02
C GLY A 2 -12.30 -2.76 -22.20
N GLU A 3 -13.48 -2.17 -22.39
CA GLU A 3 -13.65 -1.04 -23.33
C GLU A 3 -12.66 0.06 -22.97
N LEU A 4 -11.99 0.62 -24.00
CA LEU A 4 -11.16 1.79 -23.84
C LEU A 4 -12.08 3.00 -23.59
N ILE A 5 -11.97 3.64 -22.43
CA ILE A 5 -12.70 4.88 -22.12
C ILE A 5 -12.03 6.02 -22.91
N ASP A 6 -12.82 6.81 -23.63
CA ASP A 6 -12.33 7.95 -24.42
C ASP A 6 -11.79 9.06 -23.49
N PRO A 7 -10.50 9.45 -23.58
CA PRO A 7 -9.94 10.55 -22.80
C PRO A 7 -10.60 11.91 -23.03
N ALA A 8 -11.35 12.09 -24.13
CA ALA A 8 -12.10 13.31 -24.41
C ALA A 8 -13.48 13.36 -23.74
N ASP A 9 -13.92 12.28 -23.09
CA ASP A 9 -15.20 12.22 -22.38
C ASP A 9 -15.18 13.16 -21.16
N PRO A 10 -16.17 14.07 -21.01
CA PRO A 10 -16.29 14.92 -19.81
C PRO A 10 -16.36 14.14 -18.49
N GLU A 11 -16.77 12.88 -18.53
CA GLU A 11 -16.86 11.96 -17.40
C GLU A 11 -15.69 10.96 -17.34
N TYR A 12 -14.63 11.15 -18.14
CA TYR A 12 -13.49 10.23 -18.25
C TYR A 12 -12.94 9.82 -16.87
N GLU A 13 -12.63 10.79 -16.01
CA GLU A 13 -12.08 10.53 -14.68
C GLU A 13 -13.03 9.70 -13.80
N TRP A 14 -14.33 9.98 -13.88
CA TRP A 14 -15.35 9.23 -13.14
C TRP A 14 -15.46 7.79 -13.65
N LYS A 15 -15.53 7.60 -14.98
CA LYS A 15 -15.63 6.28 -15.61
C LYS A 15 -14.39 5.43 -15.36
N VAL A 16 -13.20 6.03 -15.37
CA VAL A 16 -11.94 5.35 -15.02
C VAL A 16 -11.96 4.90 -13.56
N ALA A 17 -12.43 5.75 -12.64
CA ALA A 17 -12.57 5.40 -11.24
C ALA A 17 -13.57 4.26 -11.02
N GLU A 18 -14.74 4.30 -11.67
CA GLU A 18 -15.74 3.22 -11.62
C GLU A 18 -15.21 1.91 -12.19
N GLN A 19 -14.51 1.96 -13.34
CA GLN A 19 -13.92 0.77 -13.94
C GLN A 19 -12.82 0.18 -13.04
N TYR A 20 -11.99 1.02 -12.42
CA TYR A 20 -11.00 0.57 -11.45
C TYR A 20 -11.67 -0.06 -10.22
N GLN A 21 -12.70 0.57 -9.66
CA GLN A 21 -13.44 0.06 -8.51
C GLN A 21 -14.06 -1.30 -8.83
N ALA A 22 -14.70 -1.44 -9.99
CA ALA A 22 -15.28 -2.71 -10.44
C ALA A 22 -14.24 -3.82 -10.63
N LEU A 23 -12.99 -3.47 -10.99
CA LEU A 23 -11.89 -4.42 -11.11
C LEU A 23 -11.36 -4.90 -9.76
N VAL A 24 -11.36 -4.05 -8.73
CA VAL A 24 -10.83 -4.39 -7.39
C VAL A 24 -11.90 -4.90 -6.41
N ASP A 25 -13.18 -4.68 -6.70
CA ASP A 25 -14.31 -5.15 -5.87
C ASP A 25 -14.50 -6.67 -5.93
N ALA A 26 -14.09 -7.30 -7.03
CA ALA A 26 -14.13 -8.75 -7.17
C ALA A 26 -12.72 -9.33 -6.93
N PRO A 27 -12.57 -10.35 -6.06
CA PRO A 27 -11.28 -10.98 -5.86
C PRO A 27 -10.78 -11.60 -7.17
N GLY A 28 -9.59 -11.17 -7.58
CA GLY A 28 -8.87 -11.70 -8.72
C GLY A 28 -8.23 -13.06 -8.42
N PRO A 29 -7.80 -13.77 -9.47
CA PRO A 29 -6.92 -14.92 -9.30
C PRO A 29 -5.66 -14.50 -8.54
N ASP A 30 -5.33 -15.24 -7.48
CA ASP A 30 -4.19 -15.03 -6.58
C ASP A 30 -4.32 -13.90 -5.54
N ASP A 31 -5.46 -13.21 -5.42
CA ASP A 31 -5.63 -12.13 -4.41
C ASP A 31 -5.52 -12.65 -2.95
N ASP A 32 -5.92 -13.89 -2.71
CA ASP A 32 -5.79 -14.56 -1.41
C ASP A 32 -4.42 -15.25 -1.22
N ALA A 33 -3.53 -15.16 -2.22
CA ALA A 33 -2.20 -15.75 -2.10
C ALA A 33 -1.36 -14.95 -1.10
N PRO A 34 -0.62 -15.62 -0.20
CA PRO A 34 0.11 -14.92 0.85
C PRO A 34 1.28 -14.12 0.29
N VAL A 35 1.40 -12.87 0.76
CA VAL A 35 2.59 -12.04 0.59
C VAL A 35 3.48 -12.19 1.82
N GLN A 36 4.78 -12.42 1.62
CA GLN A 36 5.69 -12.64 2.73
C GLN A 36 6.11 -11.32 3.38
N ILE A 37 5.68 -11.10 4.62
CA ILE A 37 6.21 -10.09 5.54
C ILE A 37 6.45 -10.72 6.91
N THR A 38 7.38 -10.17 7.68
CA THR A 38 7.67 -10.62 9.03
C THR A 38 6.66 -10.08 10.04
N SER A 39 6.52 -10.76 11.18
CA SER A 39 5.68 -10.27 12.30
C SER A 39 6.08 -8.86 12.77
N ARG A 40 7.38 -8.54 12.82
CA ARG A 40 7.87 -7.20 13.17
C ARG A 40 7.41 -6.13 12.18
N GLN A 41 7.44 -6.45 10.88
CA GLN A 41 7.00 -5.55 9.83
C GLN A 41 5.50 -5.26 9.97
N ALA A 42 4.69 -6.31 10.10
CA ALA A 42 3.25 -6.18 10.30
C ALA A 42 2.92 -5.33 11.54
N LEU A 43 3.54 -5.61 12.69
CA LEU A 43 3.30 -4.87 13.93
C LEU A 43 3.69 -3.39 13.83
N LYS A 44 4.83 -3.07 13.20
CA LYS A 44 5.28 -1.68 13.05
C LYS A 44 4.35 -0.88 12.13
N LEU A 45 3.90 -1.48 11.03
CA LEU A 45 2.94 -0.85 10.12
C LEU A 45 1.60 -0.59 10.79
N ALA A 46 1.10 -1.56 11.56
CA ALA A 46 -0.13 -1.40 12.34
C ALA A 46 0.00 -0.24 13.33
N ALA A 47 1.09 -0.20 14.09
CA ALA A 47 1.34 0.90 15.04
C ALA A 47 1.42 2.27 14.34
N ILE A 48 2.06 2.35 13.15
CA ILE A 48 2.14 3.59 12.37
C ILE A 48 0.76 4.03 11.90
N ALA A 49 -0.06 3.10 11.39
CA ALA A 49 -1.42 3.39 10.94
C ALA A 49 -2.31 3.88 12.10
N GLU A 50 -2.26 3.19 13.25
CA GLU A 50 -2.99 3.60 14.46
C GLU A 50 -2.55 4.99 14.95
N ALA A 51 -1.25 5.29 14.93
CA ALA A 51 -0.74 6.59 15.34
C ALA A 51 -1.25 7.71 14.42
N VAL A 52 -1.26 7.50 13.10
CA VAL A 52 -1.83 8.47 12.15
C VAL A 52 -3.33 8.63 12.38
N ALA A 53 -4.07 7.53 12.58
CA ALA A 53 -5.50 7.57 12.90
C ALA A 53 -5.79 8.32 14.22
N ALA A 54 -4.88 8.24 15.20
CA ALA A 54 -4.93 8.99 16.45
C ALA A 54 -4.49 10.47 16.32
N GLY A 55 -4.11 10.92 15.11
CA GLY A 55 -3.72 12.30 14.82
C GLY A 55 -2.23 12.60 14.99
N HIS A 56 -1.35 11.59 15.07
CA HIS A 56 0.09 11.79 15.15
C HIS A 56 0.66 12.13 13.77
N VAL A 57 0.58 13.41 13.38
CA VAL A 57 1.00 13.90 12.05
C VAL A 57 2.45 13.57 11.67
N GLY A 58 3.34 13.38 12.66
CA GLY A 58 4.73 12.97 12.44
C GLY A 58 4.90 11.57 11.82
N PHE A 59 3.83 10.78 11.74
CA PHE A 59 3.85 9.44 11.15
C PHE A 59 3.21 9.37 9.75
N THR A 60 2.72 10.48 9.18
CA THR A 60 2.10 10.46 7.85
C THR A 60 3.06 10.00 6.76
N ASP A 61 4.32 10.47 6.77
CA ASP A 61 5.33 10.02 5.80
C ASP A 61 5.76 8.57 6.08
N ALA A 62 5.80 8.15 7.35
CA ALA A 62 6.05 6.76 7.72
C ALA A 62 4.95 5.83 7.19
N LEU A 63 3.69 6.27 7.22
CA LEU A 63 2.56 5.54 6.65
C LEU A 63 2.68 5.43 5.13
N ARG A 64 3.07 6.51 4.45
CA ARG A 64 3.32 6.49 2.99
C ARG A 64 4.47 5.55 2.64
N ALA A 65 5.56 5.58 3.40
CA ALA A 65 6.68 4.64 3.24
C ALA A 65 6.23 3.18 3.47
N GLY A 66 5.38 2.96 4.49
CA GLY A 66 4.80 1.65 4.79
C GLY A 66 3.93 1.10 3.66
N ALA A 67 3.08 1.94 3.07
CA ALA A 67 2.28 1.58 1.91
C ALA A 67 3.16 1.21 0.71
N TRP A 68 4.23 1.98 0.46
CA TRP A 68 5.19 1.66 -0.61
C TRP A 68 5.93 0.33 -0.37
N PHE A 69 6.32 0.06 0.88
CA PHE A 69 6.89 -1.24 1.27
C PHE A 69 5.94 -2.40 0.96
N LEU A 70 4.65 -2.28 1.30
CA LEU A 70 3.66 -3.32 1.01
C LEU A 70 3.50 -3.56 -0.50
N GLN A 71 3.54 -2.50 -1.31
CA GLN A 71 3.53 -2.63 -2.77
C GLN A 71 4.78 -3.35 -3.30
N CYS A 72 5.96 -3.06 -2.74
CA CYS A 72 7.19 -3.76 -3.09
C CYS A 72 7.15 -5.23 -2.68
N ALA A 73 6.67 -5.54 -1.46
CA ALA A 73 6.51 -6.92 -0.99
C ALA A 73 5.53 -7.72 -1.86
N ASN A 74 4.43 -7.10 -2.29
CA ASN A 74 3.49 -7.70 -3.23
C ASN A 74 4.14 -7.96 -4.60
N ALA A 75 4.86 -6.98 -5.15
CA ALA A 75 5.54 -7.13 -6.44
C ALA A 75 6.59 -8.26 -6.45
N GLU A 76 7.25 -8.51 -5.33
CA GLU A 76 8.21 -9.62 -5.18
C GLU A 76 7.54 -10.98 -4.93
N ALA A 77 6.22 -11.02 -4.71
CA ALA A 77 5.53 -12.26 -4.43
C ALA A 77 5.52 -13.19 -5.67
N PRO A 78 5.78 -14.51 -5.51
CA PRO A 78 5.92 -15.42 -6.66
C PRO A 78 4.71 -15.49 -7.60
N HIS A 79 3.51 -15.25 -7.07
CA HIS A 79 2.27 -15.25 -7.84
C HIS A 79 2.06 -13.96 -8.65
N VAL A 80 2.70 -12.85 -8.25
CA VAL A 80 2.68 -11.59 -8.99
C VAL A 80 3.71 -11.61 -10.12
N GLY A 81 4.95 -12.03 -9.82
CA GLY A 81 6.02 -12.15 -10.80
C GLY A 81 6.26 -10.87 -11.60
N ASP A 82 6.48 -10.99 -12.91
CA ASP A 82 6.79 -9.85 -13.79
C ASP A 82 5.61 -8.89 -14.07
N ARG A 83 4.41 -9.17 -13.55
CA ARG A 83 3.21 -8.32 -13.76
C ARG A 83 3.35 -6.94 -13.11
N MET A 84 4.16 -6.85 -12.05
CA MET A 84 4.39 -5.63 -11.30
C MET A 84 5.90 -5.50 -11.06
N ARG A 85 6.50 -4.43 -11.58
CA ARG A 85 7.92 -4.11 -11.35
C ARG A 85 8.03 -2.80 -10.59
N MET A 86 8.72 -2.86 -9.47
CA MET A 86 8.98 -1.71 -8.62
C MET A 86 10.39 -1.20 -8.86
N SER A 87 10.61 0.09 -8.60
CA SER A 87 11.94 0.72 -8.73
C SER A 87 12.91 0.36 -7.61
N MET A 88 12.43 -0.35 -6.59
CA MET A 88 13.21 -0.82 -5.44
C MET A 88 12.67 -2.14 -4.90
N SER A 89 13.53 -2.84 -4.17
CA SER A 89 13.15 -4.06 -3.46
C SER A 89 12.32 -3.78 -2.20
N ALA A 90 11.60 -4.80 -1.73
CA ALA A 90 10.89 -4.76 -0.45
C ALA A 90 11.85 -4.57 0.72
N ALA A 91 13.09 -5.09 0.63
CA ALA A 91 14.11 -4.89 1.64
C ALA A 91 14.54 -3.42 1.75
N GLU A 92 14.86 -2.77 0.63
CA GLU A 92 15.22 -1.34 0.60
C GLU A 92 14.05 -0.44 1.02
N ALA A 93 12.83 -0.79 0.61
CA ALA A 93 11.63 -0.09 1.06
C ALA A 93 11.44 -0.23 2.57
N TRP A 94 11.70 -1.42 3.13
CA TRP A 94 11.61 -1.67 4.57
C TRP A 94 12.61 -0.85 5.37
N GLU A 95 13.86 -0.69 4.90
CA GLU A 95 14.86 0.14 5.58
C GLU A 95 14.35 1.58 5.81
N ARG A 96 13.60 2.13 4.85
CA ARG A 96 12.99 3.46 4.97
C ARG A 96 11.92 3.50 6.06
N VAL A 97 11.08 2.47 6.15
CA VAL A 97 10.10 2.34 7.23
C VAL A 97 10.81 2.15 8.57
N ASP A 98 11.88 1.37 8.59
CA ASP A 98 12.55 1.01 9.83
C ASP A 98 13.31 2.18 10.45
N ALA A 99 13.76 3.14 9.63
CA ALA A 99 14.36 4.39 10.08
C ALA A 99 13.42 5.26 10.93
N TYR A 100 12.10 5.10 10.80
CA TYR A 100 11.15 5.80 11.68
C TYR A 100 11.12 5.17 13.08
N PRO A 101 10.96 5.98 14.14
CA PRO A 101 10.80 5.44 15.48
C PRO A 101 9.52 4.63 15.60
N TRP A 102 9.46 3.73 16.58
CA TRP A 102 8.18 3.14 16.96
C TRP A 102 7.22 4.21 17.46
N PRO A 103 5.97 4.25 16.99
CA PRO A 103 4.96 5.12 17.58
C PRO A 103 4.79 4.86 19.06
N ARG A 104 4.67 5.93 19.85
CA ARG A 104 4.40 5.83 21.28
C ARG A 104 2.93 5.46 21.48
N SER A 105 2.66 4.57 22.43
CA SER A 105 1.31 4.26 22.87
C SER A 105 0.61 5.52 23.44
N GLY A 106 -0.67 5.71 23.14
CA GLY A 106 -1.51 6.78 23.69
C GLY A 106 -1.72 7.97 22.75
N LYS A 107 -2.53 8.94 23.19
CA LYS A 107 -2.88 10.15 22.41
C LYS A 107 -1.66 11.04 22.14
N PRO A 108 -1.64 11.82 21.04
CA PRO A 108 -0.54 12.73 20.75
C PRO A 108 -0.45 13.77 21.88
N ARG A 109 0.77 14.09 22.30
CA ARG A 109 0.99 15.23 23.19
C ARG A 109 0.79 16.48 22.33
N GLY A 110 -0.25 17.26 22.67
CA GLY A 110 -0.46 18.61 22.13
C GLY A 110 0.65 19.57 22.53
#